data_AF-Q5ZR79-F1
#
_entry.id   AF-Q5ZR79-F1
#
_cell.length_a   1.000
_cell.length_b   1.000
_cell.length_c   1.000
_cell.angle_alpha   90.00
_cell.angle_beta   90.00
_cell.angle_gamma   90.00
#
_symmetry.space_group_name_H-M   'P 1'
#
loop_
_entity.id
_entity.type
_entity.pdbx_description
1 polymer ?
#
loop_
_entity_poly.entity_id
_entity_poly.type
_entity_poly.pdbx_seq_one_letter_code
_entity_poly.pdbx_strand_id
1 'polypeptide(L)' 'MIAKAHDRNRIKRLLRESFRHTNLPAVDIIILARPGLAKKTNLGINTKLNKTWEKLASCYGK' A
#
# COMPACT_ATOMS: atom_id res chain seq x y z
N MET A 1 14.13 -7.41 -7.13
CA MET A 1 12.99 -7.72 -8.03
C MET A 1 12.08 -8.74 -7.34
N ILE A 2 10.74 -8.61 -7.43
CA ILE A 2 9.82 -9.65 -6.90
C ILE A 2 9.70 -10.72 -7.99
N ALA A 3 10.28 -11.89 -7.75
CA ALA A 3 10.42 -12.93 -8.78
C ALA A 3 9.08 -13.58 -9.16
N LYS A 4 8.20 -13.81 -8.19
CA LYS A 4 6.95 -14.55 -8.41
C LYS A 4 5.81 -13.62 -8.84
N ALA A 5 5.10 -13.99 -9.90
CA ALA A 5 3.97 -13.22 -10.42
C ALA A 5 2.81 -13.11 -9.41
N HIS A 6 2.50 -14.20 -8.69
CA HIS A 6 1.44 -14.19 -7.69
C HIS A 6 1.72 -13.26 -6.52
N ASP A 7 2.99 -13.13 -6.09
CA ASP A 7 3.37 -12.20 -5.01
C ASP A 7 3.15 -10.75 -5.43
N ARG A 8 3.49 -10.40 -6.68
CA ARG A 8 3.21 -9.08 -7.24
C ARG A 8 1.70 -8.80 -7.27
N ASN A 9 0.90 -9.77 -7.71
CA ASN A 9 -0.55 -9.64 -7.79
C ASN A 9 -1.19 -9.52 -6.40
N ARG A 10 -0.71 -10.30 -5.43
CA ARG A 10 -1.13 -10.22 -4.02
C ARG A 10 -0.89 -8.82 -3.46
N ILE A 11 0.32 -8.27 -3.63
CA ILE A 11 0.66 -6.93 -3.15
C ILE A 11 -0.21 -5.87 -3.83
N LYS A 12 -0.37 -5.94 -5.16
CA LYS A 12 -1.24 -5.02 -5.90
C LYS A 12 -2.70 -5.10 -5.43
N ARG A 13 -3.18 -6.30 -5.08
CA ARG A 13 -4.53 -6.50 -4.55
C ARG A 13 -4.70 -5.85 -3.18
N LEU A 14 -3.84 -6.18 -2.22
CA LEU A 14 -3.89 -5.61 -0.86
C LEU A 14 -3.81 -4.08 -0.90
N LEU A 15 -2.98 -3.53 -1.78
CA LEU A 15 -2.84 -2.10 -1.98
C LEU A 15 -4.14 -1.44 -2.45
N ARG A 16 -4.76 -1.99 -3.50
CA ARG A 16 -6.02 -1.46 -4.06
C ARG A 16 -7.19 -1.64 -3.10
N GLU A 17 -7.26 -2.76 -2.40
CA GLU A 17 -8.27 -2.98 -1.36
C GLU A 17 -8.10 -1.94 -0.26
N SER A 18 -6.89 -1.74 0.25
CA SER A 18 -6.63 -0.73 1.28
C SER A 18 -7.00 0.68 0.80
N PHE A 19 -6.58 1.08 -0.40
CA PHE A 19 -6.92 2.38 -1.00
C PHE A 19 -8.43 2.59 -1.17
N ARG A 20 -9.20 1.53 -1.52
CA ARG A 20 -10.66 1.64 -1.69
C ARG A 20 -11.40 1.86 -0.38
N HIS A 21 -10.86 1.35 0.74
CA HIS A 21 -11.49 1.51 2.05
C HIS A 21 -11.06 2.80 2.77
N THR A 22 -10.02 3.50 2.29
CA THR A 22 -9.57 4.77 2.87
C THR A 22 -10.16 5.97 2.14
N ASN A 23 -10.69 6.92 2.89
CA ASN A 23 -11.17 8.19 2.36
C ASN A 23 -9.97 9.14 2.19
N LEU A 24 -9.45 9.23 0.96
CA LEU A 24 -8.28 10.04 0.62
C LEU A 24 -8.69 11.29 -0.18
N PRO A 25 -7.97 12.41 -0.06
CA PRO A 25 -8.20 13.60 -0.89
C PRO A 25 -7.85 13.32 -2.36
N ALA A 26 -8.24 14.23 -3.26
CA ALA A 26 -7.95 14.13 -4.69
C ALA A 26 -6.44 14.33 -4.97
N VAL A 27 -5.66 13.26 -4.83
CA VAL A 27 -4.21 13.26 -5.02
C VAL A 27 -3.76 12.06 -5.87
N ASP A 28 -2.76 12.28 -6.72
CA ASP A 28 -2.12 11.22 -7.48
C ASP A 28 -1.01 10.55 -6.66
N ILE A 29 -1.09 9.22 -6.51
CA ILE A 29 -0.20 8.45 -5.65
C ILE A 29 0.52 7.38 -6.47
N ILE A 30 1.84 7.49 -6.58
CA ILE A 30 2.69 6.46 -7.23
C ILE A 30 3.32 5.59 -6.14
N ILE A 31 3.10 4.28 -6.22
CA ILE A 31 3.56 3.32 -5.20
C ILE A 31 4.65 2.42 -5.76
N LEU A 32 5.85 2.55 -5.20
CA LEU A 32 7.03 1.78 -5.58
C LEU A 32 7.26 0.63 -4.58
N ALA A 33 7.03 -0.60 -5.02
CA ALA A 33 7.30 -1.78 -4.20
C ALA A 33 8.80 -2.10 -4.16
N ARG A 34 9.41 -2.06 -2.97
CA ARG A 34 10.82 -2.43 -2.77
C ARG A 34 11.02 -3.96 -2.71
N PRO A 35 12.20 -4.47 -3.13
CA PRO A 35 12.56 -5.86 -2.94
C PRO A 35 12.50 -6.24 -1.46
N GLY A 36 11.94 -7.42 -1.15
CA GLY A 36 11.72 -7.89 0.23
C GLY A 36 10.28 -7.71 0.74
N LEU A 37 9.45 -6.90 0.07
CA LEU A 37 8.03 -6.75 0.45
C LEU A 37 7.23 -8.06 0.31
N ALA A 38 7.59 -8.90 -0.68
CA ALA A 38 6.95 -10.20 -0.89
C ALA A 38 7.14 -11.19 0.28
N LYS A 39 8.23 -11.04 1.05
CA LYS A 39 8.52 -11.88 2.23
C LYS A 39 7.72 -11.47 3.48
N LYS A 40 7.04 -10.33 3.46
CA LYS A 40 6.22 -9.88 4.59
C LYS A 40 4.82 -10.50 4.55
N THR A 41 4.30 -10.79 5.73
CA THR A 41 2.92 -11.23 5.96
C THR A 41 1.93 -10.14 5.54
N ASN A 42 0.76 -10.53 5.04
CA ASN A 42 -0.32 -9.63 4.62
C ASN A 42 -0.66 -8.60 5.70
N LEU A 43 -0.77 -9.04 6.96
CA LEU A 43 -1.04 -8.18 8.10
C LEU A 43 0.02 -7.08 8.26
N GLY A 44 1.30 -7.44 8.18
CA GLY A 44 2.39 -6.48 8.29
C GLY A 44 2.46 -5.48 7.12
N ILE A 45 1.97 -5.88 5.94
CA ILE A 45 1.82 -4.97 4.79
C ILE A 45 0.66 -4.00 5.04
N ASN A 46 -0.51 -4.52 5.42
CA ASN A 46 -1.69 -3.70 5.69
C ASN A 46 -1.46 -2.70 6.84
N THR A 47 -0.84 -3.11 7.94
CA THR A 47 -0.50 -2.20 9.04
C THR A 47 0.42 -1.06 8.57
N LYS A 48 1.39 -1.35 7.69
CA LYS A 48 2.24 -0.30 7.11
C LYS A 48 1.48 0.61 6.17
N LEU A 49 0.60 0.06 5.32
CA LEU A 49 -0.22 0.84 4.41
C LEU A 49 -1.14 1.79 5.17
N ASN A 50 -1.84 1.32 6.19
CA ASN A 50 -2.71 2.16 7.03
C ASN A 50 -1.95 3.33 7.66
N LYS A 51 -0.77 3.06 8.24
CA LYS A 51 0.10 4.12 8.77
C LYS A 51 0.54 5.12 7.69
N THR A 52 0.76 4.66 6.46
CA THR A 52 1.10 5.56 5.34
C THR A 52 -0.10 6.40 4.93
N TRP A 53 -1.31 5.83 4.87
CA TRP A 53 -2.53 6.57 4.56
C TRP A 53 -2.86 7.63 5.61
N GLU A 54 -2.75 7.30 6.90
CA GLU A 54 -2.93 8.27 7.99
C GLU A 54 -1.97 9.46 7.86
N LYS A 55 -0.70 9.19 7.56
CA LYS A 55 0.30 10.24 7.31
C LYS A 55 -0.06 11.09 6.09
N LEU A 56 -0.50 10.45 5.00
CA LEU A 56 -0.89 11.13 3.78
C LEU A 56 -2.11 12.03 4.03
N ALA A 57 -3.14 11.50 4.69
CA ALA A 57 -4.33 12.28 5.08
C ALA A 57 -3.94 13.46 5.98
N SER A 58 -3.02 13.28 6.93
CA SER A 58 -2.53 14.37 7.78
C SER A 58 -1.74 15.44 7.02
N CYS A 59 -0.99 15.07 5.99
CA CYS A 59 -0.21 16.02 5.18
C CYS A 59 -1.08 16.84 4.22
N TYR A 60 -2.16 16.27 3.70
CA TYR A 60 -3.04 16.92 2.71
C TYR A 60 -4.35 17.45 3.30
N GLY A 61 -4.67 17.14 4.55
CA GLY A 61 -5.85 17.63 5.28
C GLY A 61 -5.63 18.99 5.96
N LYS A 62 -4.69 19.81 5.45
CA LYS A 62 -4.44 21.18 5.89
C LYS A 62 -4.80 22.16 4.79
#